data_AF-A0A225VCH4-F1
#
_entry.id   AF-A0A225VCH4-F1
#
_cell.length_a   1.000
_cell.length_b   1.000
_cell.length_c   1.000
_cell.angle_alpha   90.00
_cell.angle_beta   90.00
_cell.angle_gamma   90.00
#
_symmetry.space_group_name_H-M   'P 1'
#
loop_
_entity.id
_entity.type
_entity.pdbx_description
1 polymer ?
#
loop_
_entity_poly.entity_id
_entity_poly.type
_entity_poly.pdbx_seq_one_letter_code
_entity_poly.pdbx_strand_id
1 'polypeptide(L)'
;MIDPIAPGYGFSLDTAKPIDVSSVKEMWWQNDEYKEGFLASHHGPCEGWVDNKKVFHYDDCVAEFPSYPAKIPTDYSSCKKDKCLFVFYWLALHSPEWQIYSTFKSP
;
A
#
# COMPACT_ATOMS: atom_id res chain seq x y z
N MET A 1 13.75 8.87 -6.29
CA MET A 1 13.23 9.76 -7.35
C MET A 1 11.75 9.87 -7.07
N ILE A 2 11.25 11.06 -6.73
CA ILE A 2 9.80 11.30 -6.53
C ILE A 2 9.18 11.36 -7.93
N ASP A 3 8.06 10.67 -8.13
CA ASP A 3 7.32 10.67 -9.39
C ASP A 3 6.89 12.12 -9.72
N PRO A 4 7.31 12.69 -10.87
CA PRO A 4 6.94 14.05 -11.26
C PRO A 4 5.42 14.23 -11.52
N ILE A 5 4.68 13.13 -11.72
CA ILE A 5 3.23 13.10 -11.93
C ILE A 5 2.48 13.11 -10.59
N ALA A 6 3.09 12.58 -9.53
CA ALA A 6 2.53 12.56 -8.18
C ALA A 6 3.43 13.31 -7.19
N PRO A 7 3.50 14.66 -7.26
CA PRO A 7 4.34 15.45 -6.36
C PRO A 7 3.91 15.23 -4.91
N GLY A 8 4.80 14.63 -4.10
CA GLY A 8 4.54 14.28 -2.71
C GLY A 8 4.31 12.78 -2.52
N TYR A 9 3.26 12.42 -1.79
CA TYR A 9 2.92 11.03 -1.43
C TYR A 9 1.69 10.52 -2.20
N GLY A 10 1.43 11.07 -3.40
CA GLY A 10 0.21 10.83 -4.16
C GLY A 10 -1.05 11.26 -3.39
N PHE A 11 -2.11 10.43 -3.43
CA PHE A 11 -3.33 10.64 -2.65
C PHE A 11 -3.23 10.15 -1.19
N SER A 12 -2.02 9.90 -0.68
CA SER A 12 -1.83 9.56 0.73
C SER A 12 -2.15 10.76 1.63
N LEU A 13 -2.94 10.55 2.67
CA LEU A 13 -3.34 11.61 3.60
C LEU A 13 -2.28 11.80 4.70
N ASP A 14 -1.44 12.81 4.54
CA ASP A 14 -0.45 13.23 5.55
C ASP A 14 -1.08 13.98 6.75
N THR A 15 -2.36 14.34 6.63
CA THR A 15 -3.18 14.99 7.67
C THR A 15 -4.06 14.02 8.46
N ALA A 16 -4.03 12.73 8.14
CA ALA A 16 -4.80 11.72 8.87
C ALA A 16 -4.38 11.66 10.35
N LYS A 17 -5.33 11.30 11.22
CA LYS A 17 -5.03 11.06 12.64
C LYS A 17 -4.08 9.86 12.76
N PRO A 18 -2.91 9.99 13.39
CA PRO A 18 -1.99 8.86 13.55
C PRO A 18 -2.63 7.71 14.33
N ILE A 19 -2.28 6.48 13.95
CA ILE A 19 -2.64 5.25 14.67
C ILE A 19 -1.40 4.67 15.35
N ASP A 20 -1.60 3.95 16.45
CA ASP A 20 -0.52 3.17 17.07
C ASP A 20 -0.29 1.87 16.28
N VAL A 21 0.92 1.69 15.78
CA VAL A 21 1.35 0.53 15.00
C VAL A 21 2.16 -0.48 15.80
N SER A 22 2.32 -0.27 17.12
CA SER A 22 3.12 -1.15 18.01
C SER A 22 2.68 -2.61 18.00
N SER A 23 1.39 -2.86 17.78
CA SER A 23 0.78 -4.20 17.70
C SER A 23 0.38 -4.62 16.28
N VAL A 24 0.58 -3.73 15.29
CA VAL A 24 0.19 -3.95 13.89
C VAL A 24 1.34 -4.63 13.15
N LYS A 25 1.03 -5.70 12.42
CA LYS A 25 2.02 -6.51 11.68
C LYS A 25 1.71 -6.63 10.19
N GLU A 26 0.57 -6.10 9.77
CA GLU A 26 0.05 -6.25 8.43
C GLU A 26 -0.71 -4.98 8.04
N MET A 27 -0.57 -4.59 6.77
CA MET A 27 -1.48 -3.65 6.14
C MET A 27 -2.58 -4.43 5.41
N TRP A 28 -3.78 -3.86 5.33
CA TRP A 28 -4.91 -4.50 4.67
C TRP A 28 -5.27 -3.73 3.40
N TRP A 29 -5.51 -4.46 2.32
CA TRP A 29 -6.01 -3.93 1.05
C TRP A 29 -7.28 -4.67 0.67
N GLN A 30 -8.32 -3.95 0.25
CA GLN A 30 -9.58 -4.57 -0.13
C GLN A 30 -10.37 -3.74 -1.13
N ASN A 31 -11.05 -4.42 -2.04
CA ASN A 31 -12.09 -3.89 -2.88
C ASN A 31 -13.45 -4.43 -2.40
N ASP A 32 -14.27 -3.56 -1.81
CA ASP A 32 -15.55 -3.95 -1.23
C ASP A 32 -16.67 -4.18 -2.25
N GLU A 33 -16.54 -3.63 -3.46
CA GLU A 33 -17.48 -3.80 -4.57
C GLU A 33 -17.43 -5.24 -5.10
N TYR A 34 -16.21 -5.76 -5.33
CA TYR A 34 -15.99 -7.10 -5.88
C TYR A 34 -15.71 -8.17 -4.83
N LYS A 35 -15.55 -7.78 -3.54
CA LYS A 35 -15.19 -8.71 -2.44
C LYS A 35 -13.86 -9.44 -2.69
N GLU A 36 -12.90 -8.71 -3.24
CA GLU A 36 -11.55 -9.18 -3.54
C GLU A 36 -10.52 -8.31 -2.80
N GLY A 37 -9.38 -8.88 -2.43
CA GLY A 37 -8.25 -8.09 -1.95
C GLY A 37 -7.71 -7.22 -3.08
N PHE A 38 -6.79 -7.78 -3.85
CA PHE A 38 -6.40 -7.25 -5.15
C PHE A 38 -7.34 -7.83 -6.22
N LEU A 39 -7.76 -7.01 -7.18
CA LEU A 39 -8.58 -7.49 -8.30
C LEU A 39 -7.79 -8.48 -9.15
N ALA A 40 -8.37 -9.66 -9.41
CA ALA A 40 -7.69 -10.74 -10.12
C ALA A 40 -7.16 -10.36 -11.51
N SER A 41 -7.79 -9.40 -12.19
CA SER A 41 -7.34 -8.92 -13.50
C SER A 41 -6.18 -7.92 -13.44
N HIS A 42 -5.81 -7.43 -12.26
CA HIS A 42 -4.91 -6.28 -12.07
C HIS A 42 -3.52 -6.70 -11.57
N HIS A 43 -2.96 -7.76 -12.15
CA HIS A 43 -1.62 -8.25 -11.81
C HIS A 43 -0.55 -7.16 -11.92
N GLY A 44 0.40 -7.21 -10.99
CA GLY A 44 1.55 -6.31 -10.95
C GLY A 44 2.05 -6.02 -9.54
N PRO A 45 3.12 -5.23 -9.43
CA PRO A 45 3.87 -5.10 -8.20
C PRO A 45 3.17 -4.21 -7.19
N CYS A 46 3.45 -4.42 -5.91
CA CYS A 46 3.10 -3.49 -4.86
C CYS A 46 4.24 -3.30 -3.86
N GLU A 47 4.30 -2.11 -3.28
CA GLU A 47 5.30 -1.72 -2.30
C GLU A 47 4.72 -0.82 -1.22
N GLY A 48 5.30 -0.93 -0.03
CA GLY A 48 4.95 -0.14 1.12
C GLY A 48 6.18 0.60 1.64
N TRP A 49 5.96 1.82 2.11
CA TRP A 49 6.99 2.70 2.62
C TRP A 49 6.57 3.28 3.96
N VAL A 50 7.51 3.33 4.90
CA VAL A 50 7.40 4.12 6.13
C VAL A 50 8.43 5.24 6.02
N ASP A 51 7.96 6.47 5.95
CA ASP A 51 8.73 7.64 5.53
C ASP A 51 9.49 7.34 4.22
N ASN A 52 10.83 7.32 4.27
CA ASN A 52 11.70 7.05 3.13
C ASN A 52 12.24 5.61 3.09
N LYS A 53 11.76 4.72 3.96
CA LYS A 53 12.21 3.32 4.01
C LYS A 53 11.15 2.42 3.40
N LYS A 54 11.52 1.68 2.36
CA LYS A 54 10.70 0.59 1.84
C LYS A 54 10.62 -0.52 2.89
N VAL A 55 9.40 -0.90 3.26
CA VAL A 55 9.13 -1.92 4.29
C VAL A 55 8.66 -3.25 3.69
N PHE A 56 8.17 -3.24 2.46
CA PHE A 56 7.97 -4.44 1.65
C PHE A 56 7.97 -4.11 0.15
N HIS A 57 8.20 -5.15 -0.67
CA HIS A 57 8.10 -5.16 -2.12
C HIS A 57 7.68 -6.55 -2.57
N TYR A 58 6.71 -6.64 -3.48
CA TYR A 58 6.36 -7.89 -4.16
C TYR A 58 6.10 -7.61 -5.64
N ASP A 59 6.49 -8.54 -6.50
CA ASP A 59 6.40 -8.37 -7.96
C ASP A 59 4.99 -8.62 -8.51
N ASP A 60 4.18 -9.41 -7.81
CA ASP A 60 2.78 -9.68 -8.17
C ASP A 60 1.91 -9.86 -6.92
N CYS A 61 1.27 -8.78 -6.46
CA CYS A 61 0.49 -8.82 -5.23
C CYS A 61 -0.85 -9.54 -5.37
N VAL A 62 -1.37 -9.68 -6.59
CA VAL A 62 -2.56 -10.49 -6.86
C VAL A 62 -2.27 -11.95 -6.59
N ALA A 63 -1.10 -12.45 -7.06
CA ALA A 63 -0.70 -13.84 -6.85
C ALA A 63 -0.30 -14.14 -5.40
N GLU A 64 0.43 -13.23 -4.76
CA GLU A 64 0.95 -13.43 -3.40
C GLU A 64 -0.14 -13.30 -2.31
N PHE A 65 -1.13 -12.42 -2.50
CA PHE A 65 -2.15 -12.11 -1.48
C PHE A 65 -3.59 -12.25 -2.01
N PRO A 66 -4.05 -13.48 -2.33
CA PRO A 66 -5.36 -13.71 -2.96
C PRO A 66 -6.56 -13.59 -2.00
N SER A 67 -6.34 -13.28 -0.73
CA SER A 67 -7.42 -13.20 0.28
C SER A 67 -8.22 -11.89 0.19
N TYR A 68 -9.41 -11.88 0.80
CA TYR A 68 -10.20 -10.65 1.04
C TYR A 68 -10.47 -10.50 2.55
N PRO A 69 -9.95 -9.44 3.21
CA PRO A 69 -8.97 -8.48 2.67
C PRO A 69 -7.64 -9.16 2.34
N ALA A 70 -6.87 -8.56 1.42
CA ALA A 70 -5.47 -8.92 1.21
C ALA A 70 -4.65 -8.39 2.40
N LYS A 71 -3.92 -9.28 3.06
CA LYS A 71 -3.14 -8.97 4.25
C LYS A 71 -1.66 -9.03 3.92
N ILE A 72 -1.03 -7.87 3.79
CA ILE A 72 0.39 -7.77 3.43
C ILE A 72 1.23 -7.58 4.69
N PRO A 73 2.15 -8.53 5.00
CA PRO A 73 3.07 -8.37 6.12
C PRO A 73 3.87 -7.08 6.00
N THR A 74 3.86 -6.27 7.05
CA THR A 74 4.46 -4.93 7.03
C THR A 74 5.27 -4.69 8.30
N ASP A 75 6.54 -4.32 8.14
CA ASP A 75 7.43 -3.96 9.23
C ASP A 75 7.33 -2.46 9.55
N TYR A 76 6.64 -2.12 10.64
CA TYR A 76 6.54 -0.73 11.12
C TYR A 76 7.69 -0.32 12.06
N SER A 77 8.68 -1.19 12.33
CA SER A 77 9.75 -0.92 13.30
C SER A 77 10.66 0.26 12.94
N SER A 78 10.64 0.70 11.67
CA SER A 78 11.33 1.91 11.24
C SER A 78 10.66 3.19 11.71
N CYS A 79 9.40 3.14 12.14
CA CYS A 79 8.74 4.28 12.73
C CYS A 79 9.21 4.49 14.18
N LYS A 80 10.25 5.33 14.35
CA LYS A 80 10.89 5.60 15.66
C LYS A 80 10.50 6.95 16.27
N LYS A 81 9.69 7.73 15.58
CA LYS A 81 9.26 9.08 15.98
C LYS A 81 7.80 9.06 16.39
N ASP A 82 7.32 10.17 16.95
CA ASP A 82 5.91 10.34 17.32
C ASP A 82 4.96 10.23 16.11
N LYS A 83 5.44 10.55 14.91
CA LYS A 83 4.68 10.44 13.65
C LYS A 83 5.58 9.98 12.51
N CYS A 84 5.06 9.05 11.73
CA CYS A 84 5.64 8.60 10.46
C CYS A 84 4.53 8.51 9.43
N LEU A 85 4.88 8.65 8.15
CA LEU A 85 3.95 8.49 7.07
C LEU A 85 4.07 7.08 6.48
N PHE A 86 2.95 6.37 6.37
CA PHE A 86 2.88 5.14 5.60
C PHE A 86 2.35 5.44 4.20
N VAL A 87 3.05 4.98 3.17
CA VAL A 87 2.66 5.13 1.76
C VAL A 87 2.62 3.75 1.13
N PHE A 88 1.55 3.47 0.40
CA PHE A 88 1.36 2.22 -0.33
C PHE A 88 1.19 2.52 -1.81
N TYR A 89 1.79 1.69 -2.66
CA TYR A 89 1.57 1.69 -4.10
C TYR A 89 1.28 0.28 -4.58
N TRP A 90 0.25 0.14 -5.41
CA TRP A 90 0.00 -1.04 -6.24
C TRP A 90 -0.12 -0.59 -7.70
N LEU A 91 0.70 -1.20 -8.55
CA LEU A 91 0.76 -0.93 -9.98
C LEU A 91 0.09 -2.08 -10.73
N ALA A 92 -1.06 -1.82 -11.34
CA ALA A 92 -1.72 -2.80 -12.19
C ALA A 92 -1.20 -2.66 -13.63
N LEU A 93 -0.67 -3.75 -14.18
CA LEU A 93 0.04 -3.77 -15.47
C LEU A 93 -0.69 -4.59 -16.55
N HIS A 94 -2.00 -4.81 -16.37
CA HIS A 94 -2.82 -5.57 -17.31
C HIS A 94 -3.05 -4.85 -18.66
N SER A 95 -2.66 -3.58 -18.77
CA SER A 95 -2.74 -2.78 -19.98
C SER A 95 -1.49 -1.89 -20.14
N PRO A 96 -1.15 -1.44 -21.37
CA PRO A 96 -0.06 -0.48 -21.59
C PRO A 96 -0.26 0.84 -20.83
N GLU A 97 -1.51 1.23 -20.62
CA GLU A 97 -1.89 2.29 -19.70
C GLU A 97 -1.96 1.69 -18.29
N TRP A 98 -0.81 1.59 -17.65
CA TRP A 98 -0.68 1.20 -16.25
C TRP A 98 -1.56 2.05 -15.31
N GLN A 99 -2.08 1.42 -14.28
CA GLN A 99 -2.92 2.06 -13.25
C GLN A 99 -2.20 2.02 -11.90
N ILE A 100 -2.32 3.10 -11.13
CA ILE A 100 -1.70 3.22 -9.81
C ILE A 100 -2.79 3.34 -8.75
N TYR A 101 -2.74 2.48 -7.74
CA TYR A 101 -3.60 2.51 -6.57
C TYR A 101 -2.76 2.82 -5.33
N SER A 102 -3.15 3.85 -4.56
CA SER A 102 -2.32 4.33 -3.45
C SER A 102 -3.09 4.77 -2.20
N THR A 103 -4.40 4.56 -2.14
CA THR A 103 -5.21 5.04 -1.01
C THR A 103 -5.26 4.01 0.10
N PHE A 104 -4.59 4.32 1.22
CA PHE A 104 -4.72 3.57 2.46
C PHE A 104 -5.88 4.13 3.30
N LYS A 105 -6.75 3.26 3.81
CA LYS A 105 -7.74 3.61 4.83
C LYS A 105 -7.42 2.79 6.08
N SER A 106 -7.07 3.47 7.16
CA SER A 106 -6.97 2.81 8.47
C SER A 106 -8.36 2.28 8.86
N PRO A 107 -8.46 1.10 9.50
CA PRO A 107 -9.71 0.63 10.09
C PRO A 107 -10.28 1.64 11.10
#